data_AF-A0A2J4P8A6-F1
#
_entry.id   AF-A0A2J4P8A6-F1
#
_cell.length_a   1.000
_cell.length_b   1.000
_cell.length_c   1.000
_cell.angle_alpha   90.00
_cell.angle_beta   90.00
_cell.angle_gamma   90.00
#
_symmetry.space_group_name_H-M   'P 1'
#
loop_
_entity.id
_entity.type
_entity.pdbx_description
1 polymer ?
#
loop_
_entity_poly.entity_id
_entity_poly.type
_entity_poly.pdbx_seq_one_letter_code
_entity_poly.pdbx_strand_id
1 'polypeptide(L)'
;MLSTLPDLHRSFAEQLKLNVQSDARIHSLLAGGSLIHGGFDKYSDLDFVVVVDPLYYDEIMAQPVAFAETAGNLLHAFTGEHVGEPRLLICLYGPELLHVDLKFVTLDMLTQRVEEPVVLFSRDRHALERHLAQC
;
A
#
# COMPACT_ATOMS: atom_id res chain seq x y z
N MET A 1 -16.72 -0.86 -0.65
CA MET A 1 -15.48 -0.07 -0.88
C MET A 1 -14.72 -0.66 -2.05
N LEU A 2 -14.17 -1.87 -1.98
CA LEU A 2 -13.56 -2.47 -3.19
C LEU A 2 -14.60 -2.80 -4.26
N SER A 3 -15.87 -3.09 -3.90
CA SER A 3 -17.03 -3.47 -4.76
C SER A 3 -17.32 -2.61 -5.99
N THR A 4 -16.72 -1.42 -6.09
CA THR A 4 -16.90 -0.47 -7.21
C THR A 4 -15.70 -0.40 -8.14
N LEU A 5 -14.57 -1.02 -7.79
CA LEU A 5 -13.37 -1.06 -8.62
C LEU A 5 -13.52 -1.98 -9.84
N PRO A 6 -12.79 -1.71 -10.93
CA PRO A 6 -12.57 -2.69 -11.99
C PRO A 6 -12.03 -4.01 -11.44
N ASP A 7 -12.33 -5.11 -12.12
CA ASP A 7 -12.03 -6.46 -11.62
C ASP A 7 -10.53 -6.71 -11.42
N LEU A 8 -9.67 -6.16 -12.27
CA LEU A 8 -8.22 -6.25 -12.13
C LEU A 8 -7.75 -5.61 -10.82
N HIS A 9 -8.14 -4.36 -10.58
CA HIS A 9 -7.80 -3.58 -9.39
C HIS A 9 -8.33 -4.21 -8.10
N ARG A 10 -9.58 -4.66 -8.13
CA ARG A 10 -10.20 -5.40 -7.02
C ARG A 10 -9.40 -6.66 -6.69
N SER A 11 -9.15 -7.49 -7.69
CA SER A 11 -8.47 -8.78 -7.52
C SER A 11 -7.08 -8.58 -6.94
N PHE A 12 -6.34 -7.59 -7.45
CA PHE A 12 -5.04 -7.22 -6.92
C PHE A 12 -5.12 -6.76 -5.46
N ALA A 13 -6.03 -5.83 -5.13
CA ALA A 13 -6.19 -5.31 -3.77
C ALA A 13 -6.56 -6.40 -2.75
N GLU A 14 -7.43 -7.35 -3.11
CA GLU A 14 -7.78 -8.48 -2.24
C GLU A 14 -6.60 -9.45 -2.07
N GLN A 15 -5.84 -9.73 -3.13
CA GLN A 15 -4.63 -10.57 -3.03
C GLN A 15 -3.57 -9.92 -2.14
N LEU A 16 -3.28 -8.63 -2.35
CA LEU A 16 -2.35 -7.87 -1.50
C LEU A 16 -2.80 -7.89 -0.04
N LYS A 17 -4.11 -7.70 0.21
CA LYS A 17 -4.69 -7.77 1.55
C LYS A 17 -4.48 -9.14 2.21
N LEU A 18 -4.63 -10.24 1.48
CA LEU A 18 -4.37 -11.60 2.02
C LEU A 18 -2.88 -11.81 2.35
N ASN A 19 -1.99 -11.29 1.52
CA ASN A 19 -0.54 -11.38 1.75
C ASN A 19 -0.15 -10.62 3.02
N VAL A 20 -0.57 -9.36 3.16
CA VAL A 20 -0.26 -8.56 4.37
C VAL A 20 -0.91 -9.14 5.62
N GLN A 21 -2.09 -9.75 5.51
CA GLN A 21 -2.73 -10.42 6.65
C GLN A 21 -1.87 -11.57 7.18
N SER A 22 -1.26 -12.32 6.27
CA SER A 22 -0.40 -13.48 6.58
C SER A 22 1.02 -13.08 7.01
N ASP A 23 1.50 -11.90 6.63
CA ASP A 23 2.83 -11.41 6.98
C ASP A 23 2.84 -10.67 8.33
N ALA A 24 3.28 -11.36 9.38
CA ALA A 24 3.32 -10.84 10.76
C ALA A 24 4.11 -9.53 10.92
N ARG A 25 4.99 -9.19 9.97
CA ARG A 25 5.76 -7.93 9.95
C ARG A 25 4.90 -6.72 9.61
N ILE A 26 3.75 -6.91 8.98
CA ILE A 26 2.86 -5.83 8.54
C ILE A 26 1.77 -5.58 9.57
N HIS A 27 1.67 -4.35 10.08
CA HIS A 27 0.67 -3.93 11.05
C HIS A 27 -0.67 -3.59 10.40
N SER A 28 -0.67 -2.80 9.32
CA SER A 28 -1.87 -2.35 8.62
C SER A 28 -1.63 -2.17 7.12
N LEU A 29 -2.72 -2.23 6.35
CA LEU A 29 -2.76 -1.83 4.95
C LEU A 29 -3.85 -0.79 4.76
N LEU A 30 -3.46 0.35 4.21
CA LEU A 30 -4.34 1.46 3.89
C LEU A 30 -4.34 1.69 2.37
N ALA A 31 -5.42 2.24 1.84
CA ALA A 31 -5.52 2.71 0.47
C ALA A 31 -5.72 4.23 0.44
N GLY A 32 -5.09 4.89 -0.52
CA GLY A 32 -5.16 6.33 -0.77
C GLY A 32 -5.63 6.65 -2.21
N GLY A 33 -5.39 7.89 -2.62
CA GLY A 33 -5.43 8.37 -3.98
C GLY A 33 -6.80 8.36 -4.63
N SER A 34 -6.82 8.02 -5.91
CA SER A 34 -8.04 8.02 -6.74
C SER A 34 -9.14 7.09 -6.19
N LEU A 35 -8.76 6.11 -5.35
CA LEU A 35 -9.67 5.19 -4.70
C LEU A 35 -10.63 5.89 -3.72
N ILE A 36 -10.27 7.09 -3.25
CA ILE A 36 -11.02 7.89 -2.27
C ILE A 36 -11.78 9.04 -2.93
N HIS A 37 -11.22 9.64 -3.98
CA HIS A 37 -11.75 10.88 -4.57
C HIS A 37 -12.86 10.69 -5.62
N GLY A 38 -13.22 9.44 -5.93
CA GLY A 38 -14.20 9.12 -6.97
C GLY A 38 -13.63 9.26 -8.38
N GLY A 39 -14.32 8.70 -9.38
CA GLY A 39 -13.84 8.69 -10.77
C GLY A 39 -12.81 7.60 -11.09
N PHE A 40 -12.61 6.65 -10.16
CA PHE A 40 -11.75 5.48 -10.37
C PHE A 40 -12.21 4.66 -11.58
N ASP A 41 -11.28 4.41 -12.49
CA ASP A 41 -11.51 3.63 -13.70
C ASP A 41 -10.37 2.63 -13.96
N LYS A 42 -10.42 1.94 -15.11
CA LYS A 42 -9.43 0.92 -15.48
C LYS A 42 -8.02 1.47 -15.76
N TYR A 43 -7.86 2.77 -15.88
CA TYR A 43 -6.56 3.42 -16.12
C TYR A 43 -6.00 4.06 -14.84
N SER A 44 -6.75 3.98 -13.74
CA SER A 44 -6.33 4.53 -12.45
C SER A 44 -5.27 3.65 -11.80
N ASP A 45 -4.37 4.30 -11.07
CA ASP A 45 -3.34 3.63 -10.28
C ASP A 45 -3.93 3.13 -8.94
N LEU A 46 -3.25 2.19 -8.28
CA LEU A 46 -3.56 1.82 -6.90
C LEU A 46 -2.51 2.35 -5.93
N ASP A 47 -2.94 3.23 -5.03
CA ASP A 47 -2.10 3.79 -3.99
C ASP A 47 -2.31 3.06 -2.66
N PHE A 48 -1.27 2.37 -2.17
CA PHE A 48 -1.31 1.70 -0.88
C PHE A 48 -0.26 2.24 0.08
N VAL A 49 -0.65 2.32 1.36
CA VAL A 49 0.27 2.55 2.47
C VAL A 49 0.38 1.27 3.27
N VAL A 50 1.58 0.68 3.23
CA VAL A 50 1.95 -0.53 3.98
C VAL A 50 2.55 -0.09 5.30
N VAL A 51 1.79 -0.24 6.38
CA VAL A 51 2.25 0.09 7.74
C VAL A 51 2.99 -1.13 8.29
N VAL A 52 4.31 -1.04 8.37
CA VAL A 52 5.21 -2.08 8.87
C VAL A 52 5.42 -1.90 10.37
N ASP A 53 5.54 -3.02 11.08
CA ASP A 53 6.00 -3.00 12.47
C ASP A 53 7.43 -2.43 12.53
N PRO A 54 7.72 -1.47 13.43
CA PRO A 54 9.02 -0.83 13.52
C PRO A 54 10.21 -1.79 13.63
N LEU A 55 10.02 -2.98 14.23
CA LEU A 55 11.07 -3.98 14.39
C LEU A 55 11.56 -4.54 13.04
N TYR A 56 10.71 -4.53 12.01
CA TYR A 56 10.99 -5.11 10.70
C TYR A 56 11.08 -4.07 9.58
N TYR A 57 10.97 -2.78 9.91
CA TYR A 57 10.96 -1.72 8.90
C TYR A 57 12.22 -1.74 8.02
N ASP A 58 13.39 -1.79 8.65
CA ASP A 58 14.68 -1.82 7.92
C ASP A 58 14.84 -3.09 7.10
N GLU A 59 14.32 -4.23 7.56
CA GLU A 59 14.33 -5.50 6.82
C GLU A 59 13.49 -5.39 5.54
N ILE A 60 12.27 -4.87 5.65
CA ILE A 60 11.38 -4.65 4.51
C ILE A 60 12.00 -3.63 3.54
N MET A 61 12.52 -2.52 4.07
CA MET A 61 13.13 -1.45 3.26
C MET A 61 14.45 -1.84 2.62
N ALA A 62 15.16 -2.86 3.12
CA ALA A 62 16.32 -3.41 2.43
C ALA A 62 15.95 -4.18 1.16
N GLN A 63 14.72 -4.72 1.08
CA GLN A 63 14.25 -5.56 -0.03
C GLN A 63 12.77 -5.29 -0.38
N PRO A 64 12.36 -4.05 -0.68
CA PRO A 64 10.95 -3.71 -0.88
C PRO A 64 10.38 -4.36 -2.15
N VAL A 65 11.24 -4.63 -3.14
CA VAL A 65 10.87 -5.38 -4.36
C VAL A 65 10.45 -6.81 -4.03
N ALA A 66 11.13 -7.48 -3.10
CA ALA A 66 10.77 -8.84 -2.70
C ALA A 66 9.37 -8.90 -2.05
N PHE A 67 8.96 -7.85 -1.36
CA PHE A 67 7.59 -7.71 -0.88
C PHE A 67 6.60 -7.56 -2.05
N ALA A 68 6.89 -6.67 -3.01
CA ALA A 68 6.06 -6.43 -4.18
C ALA A 68 5.85 -7.69 -5.04
N GLU A 69 6.90 -8.51 -5.20
CA GLU A 69 6.83 -9.80 -5.91
C GLU A 69 5.81 -10.78 -5.30
N THR A 70 5.48 -10.65 -4.00
CA THR A 70 4.45 -11.48 -3.39
C THR A 70 3.04 -11.10 -3.85
N ALA A 71 2.81 -9.84 -4.23
CA ALA A 71 1.49 -9.27 -4.51
C ALA A 71 0.92 -9.68 -5.88
N GLY A 72 1.78 -10.08 -6.81
CA GLY A 72 1.37 -10.49 -8.15
C GLY A 72 2.55 -10.69 -9.09
N ASN A 73 2.27 -10.81 -10.39
CA ASN A 73 3.30 -10.93 -11.42
C ASN A 73 3.94 -9.57 -11.72
N LEU A 74 4.96 -9.23 -10.93
CA LEU A 74 5.71 -7.98 -11.04
C LEU A 74 6.56 -7.98 -12.32
N LEU A 75 6.35 -6.97 -13.18
CA LEU A 75 7.13 -6.77 -14.39
C LEU A 75 8.34 -5.86 -14.13
N HIS A 76 8.15 -4.82 -13.32
CA HIS A 76 9.18 -3.85 -12.98
C HIS A 76 8.83 -3.11 -11.70
N ALA A 77 9.84 -2.70 -10.92
CA ALA A 77 9.66 -1.82 -9.78
C ALA A 77 10.86 -0.86 -9.64
N PHE A 78 10.61 0.34 -9.12
CA PHE A 78 11.66 1.32 -8.81
C PHE A 78 11.24 2.23 -7.66
N THR A 79 12.22 2.81 -6.99
CA THR A 79 12.01 3.68 -5.84
C THR A 79 11.56 5.09 -6.26
N GLY A 80 10.77 5.73 -5.40
CA GLY A 80 10.35 7.13 -5.51
C GLY A 80 11.44 8.16 -5.21
N GLU A 81 12.72 7.77 -5.22
CA GLU A 81 13.85 8.68 -4.92
C GLU A 81 13.88 9.91 -5.84
N HIS A 82 13.48 9.72 -7.10
CA HIS A 82 13.39 10.78 -8.12
C HIS A 82 12.32 11.85 -7.82
N VAL A 83 11.33 11.53 -6.97
CA VAL A 83 10.32 12.47 -6.46
C VAL A 83 10.55 12.85 -4.98
N GLY A 84 11.68 12.44 -4.40
CA GLY A 84 12.04 12.74 -3.01
C GLY A 84 11.32 11.86 -1.97
N GLU A 85 10.70 10.75 -2.38
CA GLU A 85 10.03 9.81 -1.49
C GLU A 85 10.68 8.42 -1.58
N PRO A 86 11.79 8.16 -0.86
CA PRO A 86 12.51 6.88 -0.93
C PRO A 86 11.71 5.70 -0.35
N ARG A 87 10.63 5.97 0.39
CA ARG A 87 9.74 4.95 0.97
C ARG A 87 8.67 4.47 0.00
N LEU A 88 8.53 5.14 -1.14
CA LEU A 88 7.61 4.78 -2.21
C LEU A 88 8.30 3.79 -3.14
N LEU A 89 7.62 2.68 -3.42
CA LEU A 89 7.98 1.75 -4.47
C LEU A 89 6.89 1.78 -5.54
N ILE A 90 7.28 2.21 -6.74
CA ILE A 90 6.42 2.32 -7.91
C ILE A 90 6.53 1.00 -8.68
N CYS A 91 5.41 0.30 -8.83
CA CYS A 91 5.36 -1.07 -9.34
C CYS A 91 4.49 -1.18 -10.60
N LEU A 92 4.95 -1.97 -11.57
CA LEU A 92 4.17 -2.35 -12.74
C LEU A 92 3.94 -3.86 -12.75
N TYR A 93 2.68 -4.28 -12.75
CA TYR A 93 2.27 -5.69 -12.80
C TYR A 93 1.69 -6.05 -14.16
N GLY A 94 1.71 -7.35 -14.49
CA GLY A 94 1.16 -7.92 -15.73
C GLY A 94 0.42 -9.24 -15.50
N PRO A 95 -0.16 -9.87 -16.54
CA PRO A 95 0.01 -9.55 -17.96
C PRO A 95 -0.83 -8.36 -18.45
N GLU A 96 -1.96 -8.07 -17.81
CA GLU A 96 -2.64 -6.78 -17.99
C GLU A 96 -1.94 -5.74 -17.15
N LEU A 97 -1.58 -4.60 -17.76
CA LEU A 97 -0.79 -3.57 -17.09
C LEU A 97 -1.57 -2.96 -15.93
N LEU A 98 -0.99 -3.04 -14.74
CA LEU A 98 -1.50 -2.40 -13.54
C LEU A 98 -0.37 -1.67 -12.83
N HIS A 99 -0.58 -0.37 -12.62
CA HIS A 99 0.33 0.48 -11.90
C HIS A 99 -0.10 0.54 -10.42
N VAL A 100 0.86 0.30 -9.52
CA VAL A 100 0.62 0.23 -8.09
C VAL A 100 1.76 0.93 -7.34
N ASP A 101 1.38 1.87 -6.50
CA ASP A 101 2.27 2.57 -5.59
C ASP A 101 2.19 1.95 -4.20
N LEU A 102 3.33 1.49 -3.70
CA LEU A 102 3.47 0.93 -2.36
C LEU A 102 4.34 1.84 -1.51
N LYS A 103 3.74 2.54 -0.55
CA LYS A 103 4.45 3.39 0.41
C LYS A 103 4.64 2.66 1.73
N PHE A 104 5.89 2.44 2.14
CA PHE A 104 6.22 1.73 3.38
C PHE A 104 6.47 2.72 4.53
N VAL A 105 5.72 2.56 5.62
CA VAL A 105 5.81 3.46 6.79
C VAL A 105 5.69 2.68 8.09
N THR A 106 6.10 3.26 9.21
CA THR A 106 5.68 2.81 10.54
C THR A 106 4.46 3.61 11.01
N LEU A 107 3.83 3.21 12.11
CA LEU A 107 2.70 3.96 12.70
C LEU A 107 3.08 5.43 13.00
N ASP A 108 4.28 5.69 13.53
CA ASP A 108 4.74 7.04 13.87
C ASP A 108 4.89 7.94 12.63
N MET A 109 5.21 7.34 11.47
CA MET A 109 5.38 8.04 10.20
C MET A 109 4.04 8.41 9.53
N LEU A 110 2.90 7.92 10.03
CA LEU A 110 1.58 8.32 9.53
C LEU A 110 1.21 9.76 9.88
N THR A 111 2.02 10.46 10.67
CA THR A 111 1.77 11.83 11.13
C THR A 111 1.76 12.89 10.01
N GLN A 112 2.24 12.57 8.81
CA GLN A 112 2.31 13.48 7.66
C GLN A 112 1.44 12.98 6.51
N ARG A 113 0.16 13.39 6.49
CA ARG A 113 -0.84 12.96 5.50
C ARG A 113 -1.37 14.10 4.64
N VAL A 114 -1.66 13.77 3.38
CA VAL A 114 -2.35 14.67 2.43
C VAL A 114 -3.86 14.41 2.42
N GLU A 115 -4.30 13.19 2.77
CA GLU A 115 -5.69 12.75 2.74
C GLU A 115 -6.00 11.72 3.85
N GLU A 116 -7.30 11.44 4.05
CA GLU A 116 -7.78 10.44 5.01
C GLU A 116 -7.85 9.06 4.34
N PRO A 117 -7.01 8.09 4.71
CA PRO A 117 -6.89 6.84 3.98
C PRO A 117 -8.00 5.84 4.34
N VAL A 118 -8.36 4.97 3.39
CA VAL A 118 -9.26 3.84 3.64
C VAL A 118 -8.47 2.69 4.24
N VAL A 119 -8.83 2.26 5.45
CA VAL A 119 -8.20 1.10 6.10
C VAL A 119 -8.73 -0.20 5.47
N LEU A 120 -7.85 -0.96 4.80
CA LEU A 120 -8.17 -2.27 4.22
C LEU A 120 -7.91 -3.42 5.20
N PHE A 121 -6.89 -3.28 6.04
CA PHE A 121 -6.54 -4.24 7.07
C PHE A 121 -5.82 -3.54 8.23
N SER A 122 -6.03 -4.01 9.46
CA SER A 122 -5.21 -3.64 10.62
C SER A 122 -5.20 -4.77 11.65
N ARG A 123 -4.03 -5.07 12.21
CA ARG A 123 -3.90 -5.97 13.38
C ARG A 123 -4.40 -5.31 14.66
N ASP A 124 -4.03 -4.04 14.88
CA ASP A 124 -4.56 -3.22 15.97
C ASP A 124 -5.21 -1.95 15.40
N ARG A 125 -6.54 -2.00 15.29
CA ARG A 125 -7.36 -0.90 14.78
C ARG A 125 -7.27 0.33 15.69
N HIS A 126 -7.25 0.14 17.00
CA HIS A 126 -7.27 1.23 17.97
C HIS A 126 -5.91 1.94 18.04
N ALA A 127 -4.80 1.20 17.97
CA ALA A 127 -3.48 1.80 17.82
C ALA A 127 -3.37 2.61 16.53
N LEU A 128 -3.84 2.06 15.40
CA LEU A 128 -3.89 2.79 14.13
C LEU A 128 -4.69 4.08 14.26
N GLU A 129 -5.95 4.00 14.71
CA GLU A 129 -6.85 5.18 14.81
C GLU A 129 -6.30 6.28 15.72
N ARG A 130 -5.61 5.94 16.81
CA ARG A 130 -4.93 6.94 17.65
C ARG A 130 -3.85 7.72 16.89
N HIS A 131 -3.04 7.04 16.08
CA HIS A 131 -2.07 7.71 15.22
C HIS A 131 -2.77 8.45 14.07
N LEU A 132 -3.90 7.91 13.58
CA LEU A 132 -4.70 8.57 12.56
C LEU A 132 -5.23 9.93 13.03
N ALA A 133 -5.70 10.01 14.28
CA ALA A 133 -6.28 11.20 14.91
C ALA A 133 -5.27 12.23 15.44
N GLN A 134 -3.96 11.92 15.44
CA GLN A 134 -2.90 12.84 15.89
C GLN A 134 -2.37 13.75 14.76
N CYS A 135 -2.98 13.69 13.57
CA CYS A 135 -2.67 14.53 12.41
C CYS A 135 -3.58 15.75 12.31
#